data_AF-A0A269PS97-F1
#
_entry.id   AF-A0A269PS97-F1
#
_cell.length_a   1.000
_cell.length_b   1.000
_cell.length_c   1.000
_cell.angle_alpha   90.00
_cell.angle_beta   90.00
_cell.angle_gamma   90.00
#
_symmetry.space_group_name_H-M   'P 1'
#
loop_
_entity.id
_entity.type
_entity.pdbx_description
1 polymer ?
#
loop_
_entity_poly.entity_id
_entity_poly.type
_entity_poly.pdbx_seq_one_letter_code
_entity_poly.pdbx_strand_id
1 'polypeptide(L)'
;MKYKRLFKKFESEMIRTIPWNVSHENIDVWFQDEARFGQQNTTTKLWTEKGTRPRAVRQQQFEYAYLFGAVCPSTGADSTYFSSYEYGGNGATLSLNFSKNCIRAT
;
A
#
# COMPACT_ATOMS: atom_id res chain seq x y z
N MET A 1 22.25 19.23 2.62
CA MET A 1 20.96 18.66 2.16
C MET A 1 20.89 17.16 2.51
N LYS A 2 19.95 16.76 3.39
CA LYS A 2 19.92 15.45 4.08
C LYS A 2 19.28 14.30 3.26
N TYR A 3 18.77 14.59 2.07
CA TYR A 3 17.89 13.71 1.28
C TYR A 3 18.58 12.95 0.12
N LYS A 4 19.85 13.23 -0.18
CA LYS A 4 20.61 12.51 -1.23
C LYS A 4 20.67 10.99 -1.04
N ARG A 5 20.38 10.50 0.17
CA ARG A 5 20.38 9.06 0.49
C ARG A 5 19.09 8.34 0.09
N LEU A 6 17.95 9.03 0.02
CA LEU A 6 16.63 8.42 -0.19
C LEU A 6 16.34 8.09 -1.66
N PHE A 7 16.90 8.85 -2.61
CA PHE A 7 16.64 8.70 -4.05
C PHE A 7 17.79 8.07 -4.82
N LYS A 8 18.71 7.37 -4.15
CA LYS A 8 19.93 6.83 -4.79
C LYS A 8 19.69 5.93 -6.01
N LYS A 9 18.54 5.24 -6.06
CA LYS A 9 18.18 4.34 -7.17
C LYS A 9 17.22 4.97 -8.18
N PHE A 10 16.71 6.17 -7.89
CA PHE A 10 15.67 6.79 -8.69
C PHE A 10 16.20 7.26 -10.04
N GLU A 11 17.35 7.95 -10.04
CA GLU A 11 17.99 8.46 -11.26
C GLU A 11 18.35 7.33 -12.24
N SER A 12 18.91 6.22 -11.74
CA SER A 12 19.28 5.08 -12.59
C SER A 12 18.06 4.40 -13.21
N GLU A 13 16.96 4.29 -12.48
CA GLU A 13 15.76 3.61 -12.97
C GLU A 13 14.97 4.49 -13.96
N MET A 14 14.98 5.82 -13.76
CA MET A 14 14.46 6.80 -14.73
C MET A 14 15.16 6.65 -16.07
N ILE A 15 16.50 6.65 -16.09
CA ILE A 15 17.30 6.51 -17.32
C ILE A 15 16.98 5.19 -18.06
N ARG A 16 16.69 4.11 -17.33
CA ARG A 16 16.37 2.80 -17.92
C ARG A 16 14.94 2.72 -18.46
N THR A 17 14.01 3.48 -17.89
CA THR A 17 12.57 3.36 -18.15
C THR A 17 12.08 4.36 -19.19
N ILE A 18 12.67 5.56 -19.23
CA ILE A 18 12.26 6.63 -20.13
C ILE A 18 12.79 6.35 -21.55
N PRO A 19 11.92 6.30 -22.57
CA PRO A 19 12.38 6.18 -23.95
C PRO A 19 13.07 7.46 -24.40
N TRP A 20 14.14 7.33 -25.20
CA TRP A 20 15.00 8.43 -25.64
C TRP A 20 14.29 9.53 -26.45
N ASN A 21 13.11 9.23 -26.99
CA ASN A 21 12.32 10.12 -27.85
C ASN A 21 11.28 10.95 -27.08
N VAL A 22 11.28 10.93 -25.74
CA VAL A 22 10.34 11.68 -24.90
C VAL A 22 11.08 12.82 -24.20
N SER A 23 10.54 14.05 -24.30
CA SER A 23 11.04 15.21 -23.56
C SER A 23 10.78 15.04 -22.07
N HIS A 24 11.73 15.46 -21.23
CA HIS A 24 11.60 15.42 -19.77
C HIS A 24 10.37 16.17 -19.24
N GLU A 25 9.90 17.18 -19.98
CA GLU A 25 8.72 17.97 -19.63
C GLU A 25 7.41 17.17 -19.74
N ASN A 26 7.42 16.08 -20.51
CA ASN A 26 6.26 15.20 -20.71
C ASN A 26 6.35 13.93 -19.86
N ILE A 27 7.07 13.98 -18.73
CA ILE A 27 7.28 12.82 -17.87
C ILE A 27 6.67 13.09 -16.51
N ASP A 28 5.62 12.33 -16.20
CA ASP A 28 4.98 12.32 -14.90
C ASP A 28 5.54 11.18 -14.04
N VAL A 29 6.08 11.58 -12.89
CA VAL A 29 6.52 10.64 -11.85
C VAL A 29 5.38 10.46 -10.87
N TRP A 30 4.96 9.21 -10.70
CA TRP A 30 3.94 8.78 -9.75
C TRP A 30 4.62 8.15 -8.53
N PHE A 31 4.03 8.28 -7.35
CA PHE A 31 4.46 7.59 -6.14
C PHE A 31 3.35 6.68 -5.69
N GLN A 32 3.59 5.38 -5.70
CA GLN A 32 2.63 4.38 -5.26
C GLN A 32 2.94 3.91 -3.85
N ASP A 33 1.90 3.70 -3.04
CA ASP A 33 1.99 3.05 -1.73
C ASP A 33 0.80 2.12 -1.48
N GLU A 34 0.99 1.17 -0.56
CA GLU A 34 -0.02 0.21 -0.12
C GLU A 34 -0.21 0.32 1.38
N ALA A 35 -1.45 0.58 1.80
CA ALA A 35 -1.85 0.63 3.20
C ALA A 35 -2.85 -0.49 3.53
N ARG A 36 -2.62 -1.15 4.66
CA ARG A 36 -3.52 -2.17 5.20
C ARG A 36 -4.29 -1.60 6.38
N PHE A 37 -5.61 -1.67 6.31
CA PHE A 37 -6.51 -1.25 7.37
C PHE A 37 -7.29 -2.45 7.91
N GLY A 38 -7.29 -2.65 9.21
CA GLY A 38 -8.06 -3.72 9.84
C GLY A 38 -8.27 -3.43 11.32
N GLN A 39 -9.43 -3.81 11.84
CA GLN A 39 -9.72 -3.65 13.26
C GLN A 39 -9.16 -4.84 14.02
N GLN A 40 -8.18 -4.59 14.88
CA GLN A 40 -7.68 -5.60 15.80
C GLN A 40 -8.51 -5.57 17.09
N ASN A 41 -9.24 -6.65 17.37
CA ASN A 41 -9.95 -6.78 18.64
C ASN A 41 -8.94 -6.89 19.80
N THR A 42 -9.23 -6.13 20.86
CA THR A 42 -8.46 -6.18 22.10
C THR A 42 -8.92 -7.38 22.92
N THR A 43 -7.98 -8.13 23.50
CA THR A 43 -8.34 -9.18 24.47
C THR A 43 -9.02 -8.52 25.67
N THR A 44 -10.30 -8.81 25.89
CA THR A 44 -11.07 -8.26 27.00
C THR A 44 -10.54 -8.79 28.33
N LYS A 45 -10.48 -7.92 29.36
CA LYS A 45 -10.21 -8.34 30.74
C LYS A 45 -11.43 -9.09 31.28
N LEU A 46 -11.22 -10.29 31.81
CA LEU A 46 -12.25 -11.09 32.46
C LEU A 46 -12.24 -10.81 33.96
N TRP A 47 -13.41 -10.64 34.57
CA TRP A 47 -13.56 -10.69 36.02
C TRP A 47 -13.72 -12.16 36.45
N THR A 48 -13.06 -12.52 37.54
CA THR A 48 -12.85 -13.92 37.95
C THR A 48 -12.71 -13.97 39.46
N GLU A 49 -13.14 -15.08 40.06
CA GLU A 49 -12.96 -15.32 41.49
C GLU A 49 -11.48 -15.37 41.88
N LYS A 50 -11.16 -14.80 43.04
CA LYS A 50 -9.79 -14.74 43.55
C LYS A 50 -9.20 -16.15 43.69
N GLY A 51 -8.09 -16.40 43.01
CA GLY A 51 -7.40 -17.70 43.00
C GLY A 51 -7.58 -18.52 41.73
N THR A 52 -8.43 -18.07 40.79
CA THR A 52 -8.54 -18.70 39.46
C THR A 52 -7.71 -17.97 38.41
N ARG A 53 -7.18 -18.73 37.43
CA ARG A 53 -6.40 -18.21 36.29
C ARG A 53 -7.15 -18.47 34.98
N PRO A 54 -8.13 -17.64 34.59
CA PRO A 54 -8.83 -17.83 33.33
C PRO A 54 -7.93 -17.53 32.15
N ARG A 55 -8.07 -18.32 31.09
CA ARG A 55 -7.42 -18.10 29.80
C ARG A 55 -8.46 -17.63 28.80
N ALA A 56 -8.40 -16.36 28.43
CA ALA A 56 -9.17 -15.85 27.30
C ALA A 56 -8.43 -16.17 26.00
N VAL A 57 -9.09 -16.86 25.06
CA VAL A 57 -8.56 -17.05 23.71
C VAL A 57 -8.76 -15.74 22.96
N ARG A 58 -7.66 -15.09 22.58
CA ARG A 58 -7.72 -13.91 21.71
C ARG A 58 -8.16 -14.38 20.33
N GLN A 59 -9.32 -13.90 19.86
CA GLN A 59 -9.70 -14.08 18.47
C GLN A 59 -8.65 -13.39 17.59
N GLN A 60 -8.02 -14.15 16.69
CA GLN A 60 -7.02 -13.66 15.75
C GLN A 60 -7.59 -13.44 14.34
N GLN A 61 -8.86 -13.79 14.13
CA GLN A 61 -9.56 -13.57 12.88
C GLN A 61 -9.96 -12.09 12.81
N PHE A 62 -9.34 -11.36 11.87
CA PHE A 62 -9.65 -9.97 11.57
C PHE A 62 -9.88 -9.83 10.07
N GLU A 63 -10.83 -8.96 9.72
CA GLU A 63 -11.00 -8.50 8.36
C GLU A 63 -10.03 -7.36 8.08
N TYR A 64 -9.47 -7.39 6.88
CA TYR A 64 -8.54 -6.38 6.40
C TYR A 64 -9.05 -5.81 5.07
N ALA A 65 -8.99 -4.50 4.95
CA ALA A 65 -9.13 -3.77 3.71
C ALA A 65 -7.75 -3.33 3.23
N TYR A 66 -7.51 -3.44 1.93
CA TYR A 66 -6.31 -2.95 1.27
C TYR A 66 -6.62 -1.66 0.54
N LEU A 67 -5.77 -0.66 0.76
CA LEU A 67 -5.79 0.61 0.06
C LEU A 67 -4.52 0.73 -0.77
N PHE A 68 -4.68 0.92 -2.06
CA PHE A 68 -3.60 1.23 -2.98
C PHE A 68 -3.78 2.67 -3.46
N GLY A 69 -2.77 3.50 -3.25
CA GLY A 69 -2.79 4.89 -3.68
C GLY A 69 -1.60 5.17 -4.60
N ALA A 70 -1.80 6.03 -5.59
CA ALA A 70 -0.72 6.63 -6.33
C ALA A 70 -0.94 8.14 -6.49
N VAL A 71 0.11 8.93 -6.33
CA VAL A 71 0.06 10.40 -6.41
C VAL A 71 1.14 10.93 -7.34
N CYS A 72 0.81 11.92 -8.14
CA CYS A 72 1.73 12.66 -9.00
C CYS A 72 1.99 14.06 -8.41
N PRO A 73 3.19 14.36 -7.87
CA PRO A 73 3.47 15.64 -7.24
C PRO A 73 3.52 16.83 -8.22
N SER A 74 3.79 16.58 -9.51
CA SER A 74 3.85 17.64 -10.53
C SER A 74 2.46 18.21 -10.85
N THR A 75 1.47 17.32 -10.97
CA THR A 75 0.10 17.69 -11.37
C THR A 75 -0.87 17.77 -10.19
N GLY A 76 -0.52 17.18 -9.05
CA GLY A 76 -1.42 17.00 -7.92
C GLY A 76 -2.50 15.94 -8.14
N ALA A 77 -2.44 15.19 -9.25
CA ALA A 77 -3.38 14.12 -9.53
C ALA A 77 -3.13 12.92 -8.62
N ASP A 78 -4.22 12.29 -8.19
CA ASP A 78 -4.19 11.08 -7.38
C ASP A 78 -5.09 9.99 -8.00
N SER A 79 -4.75 8.75 -7.68
CA SER A 79 -5.56 7.59 -8.03
C SER A 79 -5.57 6.65 -6.83
N THR A 80 -6.77 6.28 -6.38
CA THR A 80 -6.95 5.47 -5.17
C THR A 80 -7.85 4.29 -5.48
N TYR A 81 -7.45 3.11 -5.06
CA TYR A 81 -8.19 1.88 -5.23
C TYR A 81 -8.35 1.15 -3.89
N PHE A 82 -9.59 0.77 -3.56
CA PHE A 82 -9.93 0.01 -2.36
C PHE A 82 -10.28 -1.43 -2.75
N SER A 83 -9.68 -2.41 -2.06
CA SER A 83 -10.05 -3.81 -2.17
C SER A 83 -10.43 -4.35 -0.80
N SER A 84 -11.67 -4.82 -0.66
CA SER A 84 -12.07 -5.68 0.44
C SER A 84 -11.64 -7.11 0.16
N TYR A 85 -11.05 -7.79 1.15
CA TYR A 85 -10.83 -9.24 1.07
C TYR A 85 -11.98 -9.95 1.79
N GLU A 86 -12.82 -10.68 1.06
CA GLU A 86 -13.75 -11.64 1.65
C GLU A 86 -13.06 -13.00 1.80
N TYR A 87 -12.98 -13.53 3.03
CA TYR A 87 -12.45 -14.86 3.31
C TYR A 87 -13.41 -15.93 2.75
N GLY A 88 -13.04 -16.58 1.65
CA GLY A 88 -13.75 -17.75 1.11
C GLY A 88 -14.59 -17.54 -0.15
N GLY A 89 -14.65 -16.32 -0.70
CA GLY A 89 -15.14 -16.11 -2.06
C GLY A 89 -14.03 -16.34 -3.08
N ASN A 90 -14.39 -16.64 -4.34
CA ASN A 90 -13.49 -16.48 -5.50
C ASN A 90 -13.20 -14.98 -5.69
N GLY A 91 -12.59 -14.34 -4.68
CA GLY A 91 -12.22 -12.94 -4.69
C GLY A 91 -11.30 -12.78 -5.86
N ALA A 92 -11.79 -12.11 -6.90
CA ALA A 92 -11.06 -11.90 -8.12
C ALA A 92 -9.69 -11.35 -7.69
N THR A 93 -8.65 -12.15 -7.89
CA THR A 93 -7.28 -11.67 -8.02
C THR A 93 -7.31 -10.81 -9.27
N LEU A 94 -7.89 -9.61 -9.16
CA LEU A 94 -7.63 -8.52 -10.06
C LEU A 94 -6.15 -8.27 -9.84
N SER A 95 -5.35 -8.98 -10.64
CA SER A 95 -3.99 -8.60 -10.98
C SER A 95 -4.11 -7.23 -11.62
N LEU A 96 -4.33 -6.21 -10.81
CA LEU A 96 -4.07 -4.85 -11.18
C LEU A 96 -2.59 -4.87 -11.45
N ASN A 97 -2.27 -4.94 -12.74
CA ASN A 97 -0.97 -4.61 -13.26
C ASN A 97 -0.77 -3.11 -13.01
N PHE A 98 -0.68 -2.70 -11.74
CA PHE A 98 0.09 -1.54 -11.35
C PHE A 98 1.50 -1.88 -11.79
N SER A 99 1.82 -1.47 -13.02
CA SER A 99 3.16 -1.51 -13.55
C SER A 99 4.08 -1.01 -12.43
N LYS A 100 5.03 -1.86 -12.03
CA LYS A 100 6.04 -1.52 -11.02
C LYS A 100 6.87 -0.29 -11.40
N ASN A 101 6.70 0.21 -12.62
CA ASN A 101 7.25 1.47 -13.08
C ASN A 101 6.24 2.58 -12.86
N CYS A 102 6.50 3.32 -11.79
CA CYS A 102 5.89 4.56 -11.34
C CYS A 102 6.15 5.77 -12.27
N ILE A 103 6.54 5.56 -13.53
CA ILE A 103 6.92 6.62 -14.47
C ILE A 103 6.02 6.50 -15.69
N ARG A 104 5.24 7.54 -15.97
CA ARG A 104 4.39 7.65 -17.16
C ARG A 104 4.93 8.77 -18.04
N ALA A 105 5.23 8.45 -19.30
CA ALA A 105 5.39 9.46 -20.33
C ALA A 105 4.00 9.84 -20.85
N THR A 106 3.68 11.13 -20.85
CA THR A 106 2.43 11.69 -21.41
C THR A 106 2.59 12.08 -22.88
#